data_AF-A0A1J4NZU4-F1
#
_entry.id   AF-A0A1J4NZU4-F1
#
_cell.length_a   1.000
_cell.length_b   1.000
_cell.length_c   1.000
_cell.angle_alpha   90.00
_cell.angle_beta   90.00
_cell.angle_gamma   90.00
#
_symmetry.space_group_name_H-M   'P 1'
#
loop_
_entity.id
_entity.type
_entity.pdbx_description
1 polymer ?
#
loop_
_entity_poly.entity_id
_entity_poly.type
_entity_poly.pdbx_seq_one_letter_code
_entity_poly.pdbx_strand_id
1 'polypeptide(L)'
;MLGRAARLEALLGEPYDPGNPYGLDALTAGRTPGRSPRGAAAILSGLVEAEAVPVARGGRFAGGADLVRAVDPLFGRDAAWGHGWVAGGVRAAEAGGAVLPRAAELARLLVPAALVAAVRAVLEDVVAAVAGVAPEAAGRWLGALTGVWADVWACEGLVTAALRSLELPADTGAAVRAAASYAVPLVLSEVLAEADLALAECAPDGAERVARRCAKAAADVVRLSGRTQATAGREGLVRALPWLAGLRAERDPDTADLLFGPRPASAGRRADPAGRSADSARCHADPAGRRADPARGRADAGAGTPDRPRRPGPVPVTLDGSRGLYVGGFVGEVGGPGDCEAAVFGALVSAAGARDGRAGADGTGVRDARSRADGTGNAGGDGCACGVGVPALVRRLVSEWRLLERDRCAAGGVADAGARALADRYAQLLLAGVVVGLREAAADSGAGLAAGWGWVWLALARVAQRLGVAEDGVPPEVRAAMAGHMRERVARGTGLGLCPSGGAR
;
A
#
# COMPACT_ATOMS: atom_id res chain seq x y z
N MET A 1 -15.12 -10.58 2.67
CA MET A 1 -14.37 -9.67 1.76
C MET A 1 -13.78 -10.39 0.55
N LEU A 2 -13.19 -11.58 0.69
CA LEU A 2 -12.68 -12.40 -0.44
C LEU A 2 -13.71 -12.63 -1.56
N GLY A 3 -15.00 -12.74 -1.23
CA GLY A 3 -16.07 -12.85 -2.22
C GLY A 3 -16.27 -11.62 -3.13
N ARG A 4 -15.79 -10.41 -2.76
CA ARG A 4 -15.91 -9.22 -3.61
C ARG A 4 -14.90 -9.23 -4.75
N ALA A 5 -13.63 -9.45 -4.42
CA ALA A 5 -12.57 -9.59 -5.42
C ALA A 5 -12.84 -10.77 -6.35
N ALA A 6 -13.22 -11.94 -5.81
CA ALA A 6 -13.59 -13.10 -6.62
C ALA A 6 -14.77 -12.82 -7.57
N ARG A 7 -15.77 -12.05 -7.11
CA ARG A 7 -16.89 -11.62 -7.96
C ARG A 7 -16.42 -10.68 -9.08
N LEU A 8 -15.51 -9.76 -8.78
CA LEU A 8 -14.94 -8.87 -9.80
C LEU A 8 -14.11 -9.65 -10.81
N GLU A 9 -13.27 -10.59 -10.37
CA GLU A 9 -12.51 -11.50 -11.24
C GLU A 9 -13.44 -12.29 -12.17
N ALA A 10 -14.51 -12.89 -11.63
CA ALA A 10 -15.49 -13.63 -12.41
C ALA A 10 -16.19 -12.78 -13.48
N LEU A 11 -16.42 -11.49 -13.21
CA LEU A 11 -17.00 -10.54 -14.17
C LEU A 11 -16.01 -10.09 -15.24
N LEU A 12 -14.73 -9.97 -14.87
CA LEU A 12 -13.65 -9.64 -15.81
C LEU A 12 -13.33 -10.82 -16.73
N GLY A 13 -13.69 -12.05 -16.35
CA GLY A 13 -13.48 -13.27 -17.15
C GLY A 13 -12.01 -13.71 -17.18
N GLU A 14 -11.74 -14.82 -17.87
CA GLU A 14 -10.40 -15.43 -17.94
C GLU A 14 -9.34 -14.44 -18.46
N PRO A 15 -8.27 -14.12 -17.70
CA PRO A 15 -7.27 -13.12 -18.09
C PRO A 15 -6.52 -13.42 -19.37
N TYR A 16 -6.32 -14.69 -19.70
CA TYR A 16 -5.53 -15.10 -20.85
C TYR A 16 -6.38 -15.48 -22.08
N ASP A 17 -7.70 -15.42 -21.98
CA ASP A 17 -8.59 -15.67 -23.10
C ASP A 17 -8.42 -14.57 -24.18
N PRO A 18 -8.01 -14.91 -25.42
CA PRO A 18 -7.85 -13.93 -26.50
C PRO A 18 -9.17 -13.26 -26.91
N GLY A 19 -10.32 -13.87 -26.60
CA GLY A 19 -11.64 -13.29 -26.84
C GLY A 19 -12.10 -12.30 -25.77
N ASN A 20 -11.40 -12.22 -24.63
CA ASN A 20 -11.80 -11.38 -23.52
C ASN A 20 -11.40 -9.90 -23.77
N PRO A 21 -12.37 -8.97 -23.87
CA PRO A 21 -12.07 -7.54 -24.06
C PRO A 21 -11.40 -6.90 -22.83
N TYR A 22 -11.47 -7.55 -21.68
CA TYR A 22 -10.78 -7.19 -20.43
C TYR A 22 -9.57 -8.10 -20.14
N GLY A 23 -9.22 -8.95 -21.12
CA GLY A 23 -8.06 -9.82 -21.09
C GLY A 23 -6.77 -9.01 -21.19
N LEU A 24 -5.69 -9.63 -20.73
CA LEU A 24 -4.38 -8.98 -20.63
C LEU A 24 -3.84 -8.57 -22.00
N ASP A 25 -4.05 -9.38 -23.03
CA ASP A 25 -3.61 -9.06 -24.39
C ASP A 25 -4.38 -7.87 -24.99
N ALA A 26 -5.70 -7.82 -24.77
CA ALA A 26 -6.52 -6.71 -25.25
C ALA A 26 -6.09 -5.37 -24.62
N LEU A 27 -5.84 -5.38 -23.31
CA LEU A 27 -5.41 -4.20 -22.55
C LEU A 27 -3.97 -3.79 -22.87
N THR A 28 -3.08 -4.75 -23.10
CA THR A 28 -1.68 -4.48 -23.49
C THR A 28 -1.57 -3.97 -24.92
N ALA A 29 -2.38 -4.50 -25.85
CA ALA A 29 -2.39 -4.12 -27.27
C ALA A 29 -3.09 -2.78 -27.53
N GLY A 30 -3.97 -2.33 -26.63
CA GLY A 30 -4.68 -1.07 -26.69
C GLY A 30 -3.75 0.15 -26.62
N ARG A 31 -3.06 0.46 -27.72
CA ARG A 31 -2.11 1.59 -27.83
C ARG A 31 -2.74 2.98 -27.74
N THR A 32 -4.07 3.11 -27.63
CA THR A 32 -4.72 4.42 -27.50
C THR A 32 -5.02 4.71 -26.02
N PRO A 33 -4.29 5.65 -25.40
CA PRO A 33 -4.59 6.11 -24.05
C PRO A 33 -6.06 6.50 -23.91
N GLY A 34 -6.74 6.00 -22.88
CA GLY A 34 -8.07 6.45 -22.49
C GLY A 34 -9.24 5.82 -23.23
N ARG A 35 -9.02 4.93 -24.20
CA ARG A 35 -10.13 4.18 -24.81
C ARG A 35 -10.46 2.97 -23.95
N SER A 36 -11.49 3.12 -23.11
CA SER A 36 -12.00 1.99 -22.31
C SER A 36 -12.40 0.83 -23.24
N PRO A 37 -12.15 -0.43 -22.83
CA PRO A 37 -12.68 -1.59 -23.55
C PRO A 37 -14.18 -1.47 -23.78
N ARG A 38 -14.64 -1.94 -24.95
CA ARG A 38 -16.07 -1.95 -25.27
C ARG A 38 -16.83 -2.72 -24.19
N GLY A 39 -17.93 -2.14 -23.69
CA GLY A 39 -18.77 -2.77 -22.66
C GLY A 39 -18.30 -2.59 -21.22
N ALA A 40 -17.11 -2.03 -20.97
CA ALA A 40 -16.59 -1.86 -19.60
C ALA A 40 -17.56 -1.11 -18.68
N ALA A 41 -18.19 -0.05 -19.20
CA ALA A 41 -19.18 0.71 -18.43
C ALA A 41 -20.41 -0.10 -18.04
N ALA A 42 -20.84 -1.06 -18.87
CA ALA A 42 -21.99 -1.90 -18.56
C ALA A 42 -21.71 -2.91 -17.42
N ILE A 43 -20.45 -3.29 -17.22
CA ILE A 43 -20.05 -4.27 -16.19
C ILE A 43 -19.56 -3.57 -14.92
N LEU A 44 -18.76 -2.52 -15.06
CA LEU A 44 -18.08 -1.87 -13.94
C LEU A 44 -18.89 -0.74 -13.31
N SER A 45 -19.78 -0.08 -14.06
CA SER A 45 -20.63 0.97 -13.49
C SER A 45 -21.67 0.38 -12.54
N GLY A 46 -21.95 1.11 -11.47
CA GLY A 46 -22.66 0.65 -10.27
C GLY A 46 -21.79 -0.21 -9.35
N LEU A 47 -20.84 -0.99 -9.87
CA LEU A 47 -20.00 -1.90 -9.07
C LEU A 47 -18.86 -1.16 -8.39
N VAL A 48 -18.06 -0.42 -9.16
CA VAL A 48 -16.91 0.33 -8.65
C VAL A 48 -17.38 1.54 -7.84
N GLU A 49 -18.47 2.21 -8.25
CA GLU A 49 -19.06 3.30 -7.47
C GLU A 49 -19.55 2.80 -6.11
N ALA A 50 -20.19 1.62 -6.04
CA ALA A 50 -20.63 1.06 -4.77
C ALA A 50 -19.46 0.76 -3.81
N GLU A 51 -18.29 0.37 -4.32
CA GLU A 51 -17.09 0.20 -3.49
C GLU A 51 -16.55 1.52 -2.93
N ALA A 52 -16.84 2.65 -3.58
CA ALA A 52 -16.44 3.99 -3.15
C ALA A 52 -17.51 4.71 -2.30
N VAL A 53 -18.73 4.18 -2.18
CA VAL A 53 -19.79 4.76 -1.34
C VAL A 53 -19.68 4.21 0.10
N PRO A 54 -19.70 5.05 1.15
CA PRO A 54 -19.69 4.60 2.55
C PRO A 54 -20.80 3.60 2.88
N VAL A 55 -20.50 2.63 3.74
CA VAL A 55 -21.49 1.63 4.23
C VAL A 55 -22.72 2.30 4.85
N ALA A 56 -22.55 3.41 5.58
CA ALA A 56 -23.65 4.16 6.18
C ALA A 56 -24.63 4.77 5.15
N ARG A 57 -24.22 4.88 3.88
CA ARG A 57 -25.04 5.35 2.76
C ARG A 57 -25.47 4.21 1.83
N GLY A 58 -25.39 2.96 2.30
CA GLY A 58 -25.77 1.77 1.52
C GLY A 58 -24.71 1.28 0.53
N GLY A 59 -23.49 1.85 0.57
CA GLY A 59 -22.36 1.38 -0.23
C GLY A 59 -21.53 0.30 0.48
N ARG A 60 -20.27 0.13 0.05
CA ARG A 60 -19.36 -0.92 0.53
C ARG A 60 -17.99 -0.40 0.98
N PHE A 61 -17.79 0.92 0.97
CA PHE A 61 -16.56 1.55 1.44
C PHE A 61 -16.47 1.46 2.97
N ALA A 62 -15.55 0.64 3.45
CA ALA A 62 -15.21 0.46 4.87
C ALA A 62 -13.81 1.01 5.24
N GLY A 63 -13.07 1.49 4.24
CA GLY A 63 -11.70 1.97 4.37
C GLY A 63 -10.92 1.80 3.07
N GLY A 64 -9.83 2.56 2.92
CA GLY A 64 -9.01 2.56 1.71
C GLY A 64 -8.40 1.20 1.39
N ALA A 65 -7.87 0.50 2.41
CA ALA A 65 -7.29 -0.83 2.24
C ALA A 65 -8.32 -1.88 1.79
N ASP A 66 -9.56 -1.78 2.26
CA ASP A 66 -10.63 -2.71 1.88
C ASP A 66 -11.18 -2.44 0.48
N LEU A 67 -11.22 -1.16 0.08
CA LEU A 67 -11.49 -0.77 -1.30
C LEU A 67 -10.44 -1.38 -2.23
N VAL A 68 -9.16 -1.12 -1.97
CA VAL A 68 -8.05 -1.66 -2.79
C VAL A 68 -8.11 -3.18 -2.89
N ARG A 69 -8.33 -3.88 -1.78
CA ARG A 69 -8.47 -5.35 -1.80
C ARG A 69 -9.67 -5.83 -2.65
N ALA A 70 -10.77 -5.07 -2.69
CA ALA A 70 -11.95 -5.42 -3.47
C ALA A 70 -11.73 -5.21 -4.98
N VAL A 71 -10.95 -4.18 -5.36
CA VAL A 71 -10.66 -3.82 -6.76
C VAL A 71 -9.32 -4.35 -7.27
N ASP A 72 -8.60 -5.10 -6.45
CA ASP A 72 -7.28 -5.67 -6.77
C ASP A 72 -7.25 -6.46 -8.10
N PRO A 73 -8.24 -7.32 -8.42
CA PRO A 73 -8.40 -7.91 -9.76
C PRO A 73 -8.30 -6.92 -10.91
N LEU A 74 -9.01 -5.78 -10.79
CA LEU A 74 -9.08 -4.77 -11.83
C LEU A 74 -7.73 -4.06 -11.99
N PHE A 75 -7.05 -3.76 -10.89
CA PHE A 75 -5.70 -3.21 -10.92
C PHE A 75 -4.68 -4.19 -11.50
N GLY A 76 -4.80 -5.48 -11.18
CA GLY A 76 -3.94 -6.54 -11.71
C GLY A 76 -4.05 -6.71 -13.22
N ARG A 77 -5.20 -6.35 -13.83
CA ARG A 77 -5.36 -6.38 -15.30
C ARG A 77 -4.59 -5.27 -16.00
N ASP A 78 -4.77 -4.04 -15.55
CA ASP A 78 -4.09 -2.86 -16.08
C ASP A 78 -4.17 -1.72 -15.06
N ALA A 79 -2.99 -1.24 -14.61
CA ALA A 79 -2.92 -0.24 -13.56
C ALA A 79 -3.61 1.07 -13.97
N ALA A 80 -3.38 1.55 -15.20
CA ALA A 80 -3.89 2.83 -15.65
C ALA A 80 -5.42 2.82 -15.85
N TRP A 81 -5.93 1.75 -16.44
CA TRP A 81 -7.35 1.52 -16.65
C TRP A 81 -8.08 1.33 -15.32
N GLY A 82 -7.58 0.43 -14.46
CA GLY A 82 -8.19 0.18 -13.17
C GLY A 82 -8.17 1.41 -12.27
N HIS A 83 -7.04 2.12 -12.20
CA HIS A 83 -6.95 3.39 -11.48
C HIS A 83 -7.98 4.41 -11.99
N GLY A 84 -8.12 4.56 -13.32
CA GLY A 84 -9.08 5.48 -13.92
C GLY A 84 -10.53 5.22 -13.48
N TRP A 85 -10.95 3.95 -13.44
CA TRP A 85 -12.27 3.55 -12.95
C TRP A 85 -12.46 3.84 -11.47
N VAL A 86 -11.52 3.40 -10.63
CA VAL A 86 -11.66 3.52 -9.17
C VAL A 86 -11.59 4.98 -8.73
N ALA A 87 -10.63 5.76 -9.25
CA ALA A 87 -10.55 7.20 -8.98
C ALA A 87 -11.77 7.97 -9.55
N GLY A 88 -12.38 7.49 -10.63
CA GLY A 88 -13.65 8.00 -11.14
C GLY A 88 -14.81 7.73 -10.17
N GLY A 89 -14.90 6.50 -9.65
CA GLY A 89 -15.90 6.11 -8.66
C GLY A 89 -15.81 6.89 -7.36
N VAL A 90 -14.58 7.13 -6.85
CA VAL A 90 -14.34 8.00 -5.68
C VAL A 90 -14.89 9.41 -5.92
N ARG A 91 -14.57 10.03 -7.06
CA ARG A 91 -15.06 11.36 -7.42
C ARG A 91 -16.58 11.40 -7.59
N ALA A 92 -17.16 10.37 -8.20
CA ALA A 92 -18.61 10.26 -8.37
C ALA A 92 -19.32 10.14 -7.01
N ALA A 93 -18.76 9.37 -6.07
CA ALA A 93 -19.28 9.27 -4.72
C ALA A 93 -19.25 10.64 -4.01
N GLU A 94 -18.14 11.38 -4.09
CA GLU A 94 -18.04 12.73 -3.53
C GLU A 94 -19.05 13.71 -4.15
N ALA A 95 -19.17 13.71 -5.48
CA ALA A 95 -20.16 14.53 -6.19
C ALA A 95 -21.61 14.17 -5.80
N GLY A 96 -21.86 12.91 -5.44
CA GLY A 96 -23.13 12.42 -4.90
C GLY A 96 -23.34 12.70 -3.40
N GLY A 97 -22.47 13.46 -2.75
CA GLY A 97 -22.58 13.84 -1.34
C GLY A 97 -22.03 12.80 -0.36
N ALA A 98 -21.27 11.81 -0.82
CA ALA A 98 -20.52 10.94 0.07
C ALA A 98 -19.35 11.71 0.69
N VAL A 99 -19.23 11.63 2.02
CA VAL A 99 -18.08 12.17 2.74
C VAL A 99 -17.09 11.03 2.93
N LEU A 100 -16.03 11.03 2.12
CA LEU A 100 -14.93 10.08 2.24
C LEU A 100 -13.81 10.72 3.06
N PRO A 101 -13.31 10.05 4.12
CA PRO A 101 -12.17 10.55 4.87
C PRO A 101 -10.97 10.77 3.95
N ARG A 102 -10.48 12.02 3.90
CA ARG A 102 -9.30 12.43 3.14
C ARG A 102 -9.30 11.93 1.68
N ALA A 103 -10.41 12.11 0.97
CA ALA A 103 -10.60 11.61 -0.39
C ALA A 103 -9.46 11.96 -1.36
N ALA A 104 -8.88 13.17 -1.26
CA ALA A 104 -7.74 13.56 -2.07
C ALA A 104 -6.47 12.74 -1.78
N GLU A 105 -6.23 12.36 -0.53
CA GLU A 105 -5.11 11.48 -0.14
C GLU A 105 -5.40 10.03 -0.53
N LEU A 106 -6.64 9.56 -0.35
CA LEU A 106 -7.08 8.27 -0.87
C LEU A 106 -6.82 8.16 -2.37
N ALA A 107 -7.26 9.14 -3.16
CA ALA A 107 -7.06 9.18 -4.61
C ALA A 107 -5.58 9.12 -5.00
N ARG A 108 -4.69 9.79 -4.26
CA ARG A 108 -3.24 9.70 -4.49
C ARG A 108 -2.69 8.30 -4.17
N LEU A 109 -3.17 7.66 -3.11
CA LEU A 109 -2.75 6.32 -2.72
C LEU A 109 -3.30 5.21 -3.62
N LEU A 110 -4.35 5.47 -4.41
CA LEU A 110 -4.81 4.54 -5.44
C LEU A 110 -3.76 4.32 -6.54
N VAL A 111 -2.89 5.30 -6.80
CA VAL A 111 -1.80 5.14 -7.79
C VAL A 111 -0.81 4.05 -7.39
N PRO A 112 -0.09 4.14 -6.25
CA PRO A 112 0.84 3.08 -5.86
C PRO A 112 0.12 1.75 -5.60
N ALA A 113 -1.14 1.75 -5.15
CA ALA A 113 -1.94 0.54 -5.03
C ALA A 113 -2.16 -0.17 -6.39
N ALA A 114 -2.55 0.57 -7.41
CA ALA A 114 -2.75 0.03 -8.75
C ALA A 114 -1.44 -0.49 -9.36
N LEU A 115 -0.34 0.24 -9.16
CA LEU A 115 0.98 -0.17 -9.63
C LEU A 115 1.46 -1.46 -8.96
N VAL A 116 1.32 -1.60 -7.63
CA VAL A 116 1.70 -2.84 -6.93
C VAL A 116 0.93 -4.04 -7.46
N ALA A 117 -0.38 -3.92 -7.62
CA ALA A 117 -1.22 -5.02 -8.10
C ALA A 117 -0.86 -5.45 -9.53
N ALA A 118 -0.66 -4.48 -10.44
CA ALA A 118 -0.26 -4.77 -11.82
C ALA A 118 1.14 -5.41 -11.90
N VAL A 119 2.12 -4.87 -11.17
CA VAL A 119 3.49 -5.40 -11.15
C VAL A 119 3.54 -6.80 -10.54
N ARG A 120 2.76 -7.06 -9.49
CA ARG A 120 2.60 -8.40 -8.93
C ARG A 120 2.05 -9.40 -9.95
N ALA A 121 1.01 -9.02 -10.69
CA ALA A 121 0.45 -9.85 -11.74
C ALA A 121 1.50 -10.13 -12.84
N VAL A 122 2.23 -9.12 -13.30
CA VAL A 122 3.32 -9.30 -14.27
C VAL A 122 4.43 -10.22 -13.72
N LEU A 123 4.80 -10.07 -12.45
CA LEU A 123 5.84 -10.89 -11.82
C LEU A 123 5.42 -12.37 -11.75
N GLU A 124 4.14 -12.67 -11.55
CA GLU A 124 3.64 -14.04 -11.60
C GLU A 124 3.86 -14.68 -12.98
N ASP A 125 3.60 -13.93 -14.05
CA ASP A 125 3.86 -14.40 -15.42
C ASP A 125 5.34 -14.54 -15.73
N VAL A 126 6.17 -13.62 -15.24
CA VAL A 126 7.64 -13.70 -15.35
C VAL A 126 8.17 -14.95 -14.66
N VAL A 127 7.74 -15.19 -13.43
CA VAL A 127 8.15 -16.37 -12.66
C VAL A 127 7.66 -17.65 -13.33
N ALA A 128 6.42 -17.68 -13.85
CA ALA A 128 5.91 -18.83 -14.59
C ALA A 128 6.74 -19.12 -15.85
N ALA A 129 7.07 -18.08 -16.63
CA ALA A 129 7.87 -18.22 -17.85
C ALA A 129 9.31 -18.68 -17.55
N VAL A 130 9.97 -18.08 -16.55
CA VAL A 130 11.32 -18.46 -16.12
C VAL A 130 11.34 -19.86 -15.49
N ALA A 131 10.30 -20.26 -14.76
CA ALA A 131 10.20 -21.62 -14.22
C ALA A 131 10.04 -22.69 -15.31
N GLY A 132 9.60 -22.29 -16.52
CA GLY A 132 9.45 -23.18 -17.67
C GLY A 132 10.75 -23.43 -18.48
N VAL A 133 11.84 -22.69 -18.22
CA VAL A 133 13.12 -22.91 -18.92
C VAL A 133 13.98 -23.99 -18.25
N ALA A 134 15.12 -24.33 -18.88
CA ALA A 134 16.07 -25.32 -18.34
C ALA A 134 16.49 -24.99 -16.88
N PRO A 135 16.60 -25.99 -15.98
CA PRO A 135 16.79 -25.77 -14.55
C PRO A 135 18.02 -24.91 -14.19
N GLU A 136 19.12 -25.04 -14.95
CA GLU A 136 20.37 -24.32 -14.72
C GLU A 136 20.22 -22.81 -14.99
N ALA A 137 19.51 -22.46 -16.07
CA ALA A 137 19.20 -21.06 -16.42
C ALA A 137 18.15 -20.47 -15.47
N ALA A 138 17.13 -21.26 -15.13
CA ALA A 138 16.06 -20.85 -14.22
C ALA A 138 16.59 -20.59 -12.79
N GLY A 139 17.47 -21.45 -12.27
CA GLY A 139 17.91 -21.40 -10.87
C GLY A 139 18.54 -20.07 -10.46
N ARG A 140 19.40 -19.50 -11.31
CA ARG A 140 20.04 -18.18 -11.07
C ARG A 140 18.99 -17.06 -11.00
N TRP A 141 18.11 -17.01 -12.00
CA TRP A 141 17.13 -15.93 -12.12
C TRP A 141 15.99 -16.04 -11.10
N LEU A 142 15.56 -17.25 -10.76
CA LEU A 142 14.62 -17.47 -9.67
C LEU A 142 15.18 -16.97 -8.34
N GLY A 143 16.48 -17.15 -8.09
CA GLY A 143 17.15 -16.57 -6.93
C GLY A 143 17.08 -15.03 -6.91
N ALA A 144 17.33 -14.37 -8.04
CA ALA A 144 17.21 -12.90 -8.15
C ALA A 144 15.76 -12.43 -7.99
N LEU A 145 14.81 -13.09 -8.64
CA LEU A 145 13.38 -12.78 -8.60
C LEU A 145 12.77 -12.90 -7.18
N THR A 146 13.38 -13.68 -6.27
CA THR A 146 12.94 -13.67 -4.86
C THR A 146 13.19 -12.33 -4.15
N GLY A 147 14.28 -11.63 -4.49
CA GLY A 147 14.54 -10.29 -3.97
C GLY A 147 13.52 -9.29 -4.50
N VAL A 148 13.24 -9.36 -5.80
CA VAL A 148 12.20 -8.59 -6.48
C VAL A 148 10.81 -8.85 -5.87
N TRP A 149 10.51 -10.11 -5.55
CA TRP A 149 9.26 -10.48 -4.90
C TRP A 149 9.15 -9.90 -3.47
N ALA A 150 10.23 -9.93 -2.70
CA ALA A 150 10.28 -9.35 -1.36
C ALA A 150 10.06 -7.82 -1.37
N ASP A 151 10.55 -7.12 -2.40
CA ASP A 151 10.24 -5.71 -2.63
C ASP A 151 8.76 -5.45 -2.92
N VAL A 152 8.14 -6.27 -3.77
CA VAL A 152 6.71 -6.15 -4.07
C VAL A 152 5.90 -6.30 -2.79
N TRP A 153 6.28 -7.23 -1.90
CA TRP A 153 5.69 -7.37 -0.56
C TRP A 153 5.91 -6.13 0.31
N ALA A 154 7.14 -5.59 0.35
CA ALA A 154 7.42 -4.38 1.10
C ALA A 154 6.58 -3.19 0.60
N CYS A 155 6.44 -3.03 -0.72
CA CYS A 155 5.59 -2.01 -1.35
C CYS A 155 4.09 -2.22 -1.05
N GLU A 156 3.57 -3.44 -1.16
CA GLU A 156 2.19 -3.79 -0.82
C GLU A 156 1.90 -3.46 0.66
N GLY A 157 2.85 -3.78 1.52
CA GLY A 157 2.86 -3.42 2.92
C GLY A 157 2.78 -1.93 3.18
N LEU A 158 3.65 -1.15 2.53
CA LEU A 158 3.74 0.30 2.71
C LEU A 158 2.47 1.00 2.21
N VAL A 159 1.93 0.57 1.07
CA VAL A 159 0.64 1.06 0.56
C VAL A 159 -0.49 0.72 1.53
N THR A 160 -0.51 -0.49 2.09
CA THR A 160 -1.54 -0.91 3.05
C THR A 160 -1.47 -0.09 4.34
N ALA A 161 -0.27 0.12 4.89
CA ALA A 161 -0.06 0.97 6.06
C ALA A 161 -0.48 2.43 5.77
N ALA A 162 -0.12 2.97 4.60
CA ALA A 162 -0.52 4.30 4.18
C ALA A 162 -2.04 4.46 4.07
N LEU A 163 -2.74 3.48 3.48
CA LEU A 163 -4.20 3.48 3.37
C LEU A 163 -4.89 3.36 4.73
N ARG A 164 -4.33 2.56 5.64
CA ARG A 164 -4.82 2.42 7.03
C ARG A 164 -4.61 3.70 7.83
N SER A 165 -3.52 4.42 7.59
CA SER A 165 -3.26 5.71 8.26
C SER A 165 -4.28 6.81 7.92
N LEU A 166 -5.11 6.64 6.88
CA LEU A 166 -6.23 7.54 6.58
C LEU A 166 -7.37 7.40 7.60
N GLU A 167 -7.44 6.29 8.33
CA GLU A 167 -8.45 6.02 9.36
C GLU A 167 -8.06 6.63 10.71
N LEU A 168 -6.84 7.19 10.82
CA LEU A 168 -6.31 7.84 12.02
C LEU A 168 -6.62 9.35 12.04
N PRO A 169 -6.44 10.05 13.18
CA PRO A 169 -6.58 11.51 13.29
C PRO A 169 -5.74 12.30 12.27
N ALA A 170 -6.22 13.51 11.92
CA ALA A 170 -5.83 14.33 10.75
C ALA A 170 -4.31 14.55 10.56
N ASP A 171 -3.56 14.40 11.63
CA ASP A 171 -2.14 14.63 11.77
C ASP A 171 -1.25 13.39 11.69
N THR A 172 -1.82 12.21 11.92
CA THR A 172 -1.04 10.97 12.01
C THR A 172 -0.71 10.39 10.62
N GLY A 173 0.53 9.90 10.44
CA GLY A 173 0.94 9.07 9.30
C GLY A 173 1.21 9.78 7.97
N ALA A 174 1.36 11.11 7.99
CA ALA A 174 1.67 11.88 6.79
C ALA A 174 2.96 11.40 6.10
N ALA A 175 3.99 11.04 6.86
CA ALA A 175 5.24 10.55 6.28
C ALA A 175 5.08 9.17 5.62
N VAL A 176 4.28 8.28 6.20
CA VAL A 176 4.00 6.95 5.62
C VAL A 176 3.25 7.09 4.28
N ARG A 177 2.29 8.01 4.18
CA ARG A 177 1.56 8.27 2.92
C ARG A 177 2.43 8.94 1.87
N ALA A 178 3.30 9.86 2.29
CA ALA A 178 4.27 10.50 1.44
C ALA A 178 5.30 9.48 0.90
N ALA A 179 5.80 8.59 1.76
CA ALA A 179 6.67 7.48 1.40
C ALA A 179 6.01 6.51 0.41
N ALA A 180 4.75 6.10 0.66
CA ALA A 180 4.03 5.25 -0.28
C ALA A 180 3.88 5.89 -1.67
N SER A 181 3.63 7.20 -1.73
CA SER A 181 3.50 7.94 -3.00
C SER A 181 4.84 8.17 -3.70
N TYR A 182 5.95 8.10 -2.96
CA TYR A 182 7.29 8.40 -3.45
C TYR A 182 8.15 7.16 -3.73
N ALA A 183 8.35 6.30 -2.73
CA ALA A 183 9.24 5.14 -2.81
C ALA A 183 8.65 4.02 -3.66
N VAL A 184 7.35 3.76 -3.59
CA VAL A 184 6.74 2.60 -4.27
C VAL A 184 6.95 2.66 -5.79
N PRO A 185 6.65 3.76 -6.50
CA PRO A 185 6.93 3.84 -7.95
C PRO A 185 8.41 3.65 -8.30
N LEU A 186 9.34 4.11 -7.46
CA LEU A 186 10.78 3.96 -7.69
C LEU A 186 11.20 2.49 -7.55
N VAL A 187 10.82 1.85 -6.45
CA VAL A 187 11.10 0.43 -6.19
C VAL A 187 10.47 -0.45 -7.27
N LEU A 188 9.23 -0.17 -7.68
CA LEU A 188 8.56 -0.94 -8.73
C LEU A 188 9.22 -0.76 -10.11
N SER A 189 9.86 0.39 -10.38
CA SER A 189 10.65 0.58 -11.61
C SER A 189 11.88 -0.34 -11.63
N GLU A 190 12.57 -0.47 -10.50
CA GLU A 190 13.71 -1.38 -10.35
C GLU A 190 13.26 -2.85 -10.48
N VAL A 191 12.16 -3.22 -9.83
CA VAL A 191 11.53 -4.54 -9.93
C VAL A 191 11.26 -4.93 -11.38
N LEU A 192 10.66 -4.04 -12.17
CA LEU A 192 10.34 -4.30 -13.57
C LEU A 192 11.59 -4.38 -14.44
N ALA A 193 12.62 -3.56 -14.17
CA ALA A 193 13.89 -3.64 -14.88
C ALA A 193 14.60 -4.98 -14.64
N GLU A 194 14.62 -5.47 -13.40
CA GLU A 194 15.17 -6.77 -13.05
C GLU A 194 14.36 -7.94 -13.65
N ALA A 195 13.03 -7.82 -13.67
CA ALA A 195 12.16 -8.82 -14.29
C ALA A 195 12.32 -8.88 -15.83
N ASP A 196 12.45 -7.72 -16.48
CA ASP A 196 12.71 -7.63 -17.92
C ASP A 196 14.08 -8.23 -18.28
N LEU A 197 15.10 -7.95 -17.48
CA LEU A 197 16.43 -8.56 -17.64
C LEU A 197 16.38 -10.09 -17.50
N ALA A 198 15.64 -10.60 -16.51
CA ALA A 198 15.47 -12.04 -16.33
C ALA A 198 14.79 -12.70 -17.53
N LEU A 199 13.75 -12.06 -18.10
CA LEU A 199 13.07 -12.55 -19.31
C LEU A 199 14.00 -12.54 -20.52
N ALA A 200 14.77 -11.47 -20.71
CA ALA A 200 15.68 -11.33 -21.84
C ALA A 200 16.78 -12.41 -21.84
N GLU A 201 17.31 -12.73 -20.67
CA GLU A 201 18.40 -13.69 -20.50
C GLU A 201 17.91 -15.15 -20.51
N CYS A 202 16.70 -15.42 -20.00
CA CYS A 202 16.11 -16.77 -20.06
C CYS A 202 15.52 -17.11 -21.43
N ALA A 203 15.08 -16.09 -22.19
CA ALA A 203 14.39 -16.23 -23.48
C ALA A 203 13.35 -17.38 -23.55
N PRO A 204 12.39 -17.46 -22.60
CA PRO A 204 11.39 -18.53 -22.61
C PRO A 204 10.47 -18.46 -23.83
N ASP A 205 9.86 -19.59 -24.19
CA ASP A 205 8.81 -19.60 -25.19
C ASP A 205 7.65 -18.68 -24.77
N GLY A 206 7.21 -17.81 -25.68
CA GLY A 206 6.19 -16.80 -25.37
C GLY A 206 6.68 -15.59 -24.55
N ALA A 207 8.00 -15.46 -24.33
CA ALA A 207 8.61 -14.30 -23.64
C ALA A 207 8.13 -12.96 -24.18
N GLU A 208 7.90 -12.84 -25.48
CA GLU A 208 7.47 -11.61 -26.13
C GLU A 208 6.16 -11.05 -25.51
N ARG A 209 5.23 -11.93 -25.14
CA ARG A 209 3.96 -11.53 -24.51
C ARG A 209 4.20 -10.98 -23.11
N VAL A 210 5.02 -11.67 -22.31
CA VAL A 210 5.33 -11.27 -20.94
C VAL A 210 6.18 -9.99 -20.93
N ALA A 211 7.14 -9.88 -21.84
CA ALA A 211 7.97 -8.68 -22.03
C ALA A 211 7.11 -7.46 -22.42
N ARG A 212 6.13 -7.61 -23.33
CA ARG A 212 5.18 -6.53 -23.64
C ARG A 212 4.39 -6.06 -22.41
N ARG A 213 4.00 -6.98 -21.53
CA ARG A 213 3.32 -6.64 -20.28
C ARG A 213 4.25 -5.96 -19.28
N CYS A 214 5.50 -6.41 -19.18
CA CYS A 214 6.53 -5.75 -18.38
C CYS A 214 6.75 -4.30 -18.85
N ALA A 215 6.94 -4.10 -20.16
CA ALA A 215 7.09 -2.79 -20.77
C ALA A 215 5.85 -1.90 -20.56
N LYS A 216 4.63 -2.47 -20.64
CA LYS A 216 3.39 -1.74 -20.34
C LYS A 216 3.32 -1.30 -18.88
N ALA A 217 3.63 -2.20 -17.94
CA ALA A 217 3.66 -1.86 -16.52
C ALA A 217 4.71 -0.77 -16.22
N ALA A 218 5.89 -0.84 -16.85
CA ALA A 218 6.92 0.19 -16.70
C ALA A 218 6.44 1.55 -17.23
N ALA A 219 5.75 1.56 -18.38
CA ALA A 219 5.13 2.77 -18.91
C ALA A 219 4.01 3.32 -17.99
N ASP A 220 3.24 2.44 -17.34
CA ASP A 220 2.21 2.84 -16.37
C ASP A 220 2.80 3.43 -15.11
N VAL A 221 3.92 2.90 -14.60
CA VAL A 221 4.65 3.49 -13.46
C VAL A 221 4.99 4.94 -13.77
N VAL A 222 5.65 5.21 -14.91
CA VAL A 222 6.01 6.57 -15.34
C VAL A 222 4.77 7.46 -15.52
N ARG A 223 3.72 6.92 -16.13
CA ARG A 223 2.49 7.67 -16.45
C ARG A 223 1.70 8.06 -15.21
N LEU A 224 1.47 7.10 -14.31
CA LEU A 224 0.58 7.28 -13.16
C LEU A 224 1.27 8.01 -12.03
N SER A 225 2.55 7.74 -11.75
CA SER A 225 3.27 8.52 -10.75
C SER A 225 3.51 9.94 -11.25
N GLY A 226 3.83 10.12 -12.54
CA GLY A 226 4.18 11.43 -13.10
C GLY A 226 5.32 12.12 -12.34
N ARG A 227 5.76 13.28 -12.82
CA ARG A 227 6.76 14.08 -12.09
C ARG A 227 6.15 14.78 -10.87
N THR A 228 4.88 15.17 -10.94
CA THR A 228 4.21 15.96 -9.90
C THR A 228 3.89 15.16 -8.65
N GLN A 229 3.43 13.91 -8.74
CA GLN A 229 3.15 13.11 -7.54
C GLN A 229 4.44 12.66 -6.84
N ALA A 230 5.44 12.23 -7.62
CA ALA A 230 6.74 11.87 -7.06
C ALA A 230 7.40 13.06 -6.34
N THR A 231 7.36 14.25 -6.95
CA THR A 231 7.78 15.49 -6.27
C THR A 231 6.96 15.71 -5.01
N ALA A 232 5.62 15.75 -5.09
CA ALA A 232 4.77 16.00 -3.92
C ALA A 232 5.00 15.01 -2.75
N GLY A 233 5.22 13.73 -3.05
CA GLY A 233 5.58 12.72 -2.06
C GLY A 233 6.92 13.04 -1.39
N ARG A 234 7.95 13.37 -2.18
CA ARG A 234 9.26 13.79 -1.64
C ARG A 234 9.16 15.08 -0.82
N GLU A 235 8.41 16.08 -1.28
CA GLU A 235 8.19 17.31 -0.51
C GLU A 235 7.48 17.03 0.81
N GLY A 236 6.51 16.11 0.82
CA GLY A 236 5.84 15.64 2.03
C GLY A 236 6.82 15.03 3.03
N LEU A 237 7.78 14.23 2.54
CA LEU A 237 8.84 13.66 3.37
C LEU A 237 9.79 14.74 3.91
N VAL A 238 10.18 15.73 3.10
CA VAL A 238 11.00 16.87 3.57
C VAL A 238 10.27 17.63 4.68
N ARG A 239 8.97 17.90 4.52
CA ARG A 239 8.16 18.56 5.56
C ARG A 239 8.00 17.69 6.82
N ALA A 240 8.15 16.38 6.69
CA ALA A 240 8.11 15.45 7.82
C ALA A 240 9.44 15.35 8.60
N LEU A 241 10.59 15.74 8.00
CA LEU A 241 11.90 15.63 8.65
C LEU A 241 12.01 16.30 10.03
N PRO A 242 11.50 17.53 10.26
CA PRO A 242 11.61 18.18 11.57
C PRO A 242 10.94 17.39 12.69
N TRP A 243 9.90 16.64 12.36
CA TRP A 243 9.10 15.88 13.31
C TRP A 243 9.76 14.60 13.82
N LEU A 244 10.86 14.16 13.20
CA LEU A 244 11.68 13.08 13.72
C LEU A 244 12.29 13.39 15.10
N ALA A 245 12.40 14.67 15.47
CA ALA A 245 13.04 15.17 16.71
C ALA A 245 12.46 14.64 18.03
N GLY A 246 11.19 14.24 18.01
CA GLY A 246 10.42 13.92 19.21
C GLY A 246 9.94 12.48 19.24
N LEU A 247 10.25 11.70 18.20
CA LEU A 247 9.88 10.28 18.15
C LEU A 247 10.72 9.52 19.17
N ARG A 248 10.15 9.26 20.34
CA ARG A 248 10.62 8.15 21.16
C ARG A 248 10.29 6.88 20.36
N ALA A 249 11.28 6.03 20.12
CA ALA A 249 11.06 4.70 19.55
C ALA A 249 10.37 3.76 20.57
N GLU A 250 9.39 4.27 21.29
CA GLU A 250 8.47 3.51 22.11
C GLU A 250 7.33 3.08 21.17
N ARG A 251 7.20 1.77 20.99
CA ARG A 251 6.15 1.20 20.15
C ARG A 251 4.81 1.47 20.81
N ASP A 252 3.93 2.20 20.11
CA ASP A 252 2.50 2.20 20.43
C ASP A 252 1.86 0.93 19.84
N PRO A 253 1.46 -0.05 20.67
CA PRO A 253 0.88 -1.30 20.20
C PRO A 253 -0.45 -1.08 19.48
N ASP A 254 -1.27 -0.11 19.88
CA ASP A 254 -2.58 0.13 19.30
C ASP A 254 -2.44 0.64 17.85
N THR A 255 -1.54 1.62 17.63
CA THR A 255 -1.25 2.10 16.28
C THR A 255 -0.54 1.04 15.42
N ALA A 256 0.37 0.25 16.00
CA ALA A 256 1.01 -0.86 15.29
C ALA A 256 -0.01 -1.91 14.83
N ASP A 257 -0.97 -2.27 15.67
CA ASP A 257 -2.05 -3.20 15.33
C ASP A 257 -2.99 -2.63 14.27
N LEU A 258 -3.27 -1.32 14.30
CA LEU A 258 -4.06 -0.66 13.27
C LEU A 258 -3.34 -0.63 11.91
N LEU A 259 -2.03 -0.38 11.89
CA LEU A 259 -1.25 -0.29 10.66
C LEU A 259 -0.92 -1.66 10.07
N PHE A 260 -0.54 -2.63 10.90
CA PHE A 260 0.03 -3.92 10.46
C PHE A 260 -0.88 -5.11 10.75
N GLY A 261 -1.67 -5.04 11.83
CA GLY A 261 -2.50 -6.14 12.31
C GLY A 261 -3.60 -6.59 11.33
N PRO A 262 -4.17 -7.78 11.55
CA PRO A 262 -5.37 -8.21 10.85
C PRO A 262 -6.52 -7.25 11.20
N ARG A 263 -7.29 -6.81 10.20
CA ARG A 263 -8.45 -5.96 10.49
C ARG A 263 -9.43 -6.77 11.36
N PRO A 264 -9.91 -6.27 12.51
CA PRO A 264 -10.95 -6.96 13.24
C PRO A 264 -12.15 -7.13 12.30
N ALA A 265 -12.65 -8.37 12.17
CA ALA A 265 -13.81 -8.67 11.35
C ALA A 265 -14.96 -7.79 11.81
N SER A 266 -15.28 -6.76 11.03
CA SER A 266 -16.34 -5.77 11.22
C SER A 266 -17.01 -5.88 12.59
N ALA A 267 -16.43 -5.25 13.61
CA ALA A 267 -17.13 -5.04 14.86
C ALA A 267 -18.34 -4.16 14.54
N GLY A 268 -19.48 -4.79 14.29
CA GLY A 268 -20.76 -4.12 14.47
C GLY A 268 -20.74 -3.56 15.89
N ARG A 269 -20.79 -2.24 16.00
CA ARG A 269 -20.84 -1.46 17.24
C ARG A 269 -19.56 -1.52 18.09
N ARG A 270 -18.76 -0.45 18.03
CA ARG A 270 -18.29 0.16 19.28
C ARG A 270 -19.10 1.43 19.49
N ALA A 271 -19.79 1.46 20.62
CA ALA A 271 -20.44 2.63 21.15
C ALA A 271 -19.40 3.72 21.39
N ASP A 272 -19.84 4.94 21.15
CA ASP A 272 -19.18 6.20 21.48
C ASP A 272 -18.75 6.23 22.97
N PRO A 273 -17.48 6.50 23.32
CA PRO A 273 -17.12 6.80 24.69
C PRO A 273 -17.42 8.29 24.95
N ALA A 274 -18.70 8.64 25.00
CA ALA A 274 -19.14 9.87 25.64
C ALA A 274 -18.98 9.70 27.15
N GLY A 275 -18.00 10.38 27.75
CA GLY A 275 -17.90 10.45 29.20
C GLY A 275 -16.54 10.85 29.73
N ARG A 276 -16.15 12.11 29.51
CA ARG A 276 -15.31 12.92 30.40
C ARG A 276 -15.12 14.32 29.79
N SER A 277 -16.17 15.13 29.76
CA SER A 277 -16.00 16.59 29.70
C SER A 277 -15.79 17.10 31.11
N ALA A 278 -14.61 17.65 31.36
CA ALA A 278 -14.30 18.36 32.59
C ALA A 278 -15.24 19.56 32.77
N ASP A 279 -15.71 19.70 34.01
CA ASP A 279 -16.41 20.85 34.55
C ASP A 279 -15.64 22.15 34.33
N SER A 280 -16.24 23.08 33.58
CA SER A 280 -16.08 24.51 33.85
C SER A 280 -17.07 25.34 33.02
N ALA A 281 -18.31 25.42 33.50
CA ALA A 281 -19.21 26.52 33.16
C ALA A 281 -19.82 27.05 34.45
N ARG A 282 -19.21 28.12 34.99
CA ARG A 282 -19.82 28.93 36.04
C ARG A 282 -20.95 29.73 35.43
N CYS A 283 -22.14 29.50 35.96
CA CYS A 283 -23.34 30.28 35.73
C CYS A 283 -23.17 31.70 36.30
N HIS A 284 -23.38 32.72 35.47
CA HIS A 284 -24.05 33.94 35.90
C HIS A 284 -25.17 34.22 34.91
N ALA A 285 -26.39 33.95 35.36
CA ALA A 285 -27.60 34.50 34.79
C ALA A 285 -27.83 35.88 35.40
N ASP A 286 -28.28 36.84 34.59
CA ASP A 286 -29.29 37.80 35.02
C ASP A 286 -30.16 38.23 33.80
N PRO A 287 -31.50 38.38 33.94
CA PRO A 287 -32.43 38.57 32.83
C PRO A 287 -33.08 39.96 32.79
N ALA A 288 -33.29 40.49 31.59
CA ALA A 288 -34.35 41.46 31.25
C ALA A 288 -34.35 41.59 29.71
N GLY A 289 -35.42 41.35 28.96
CA GLY A 289 -36.79 41.77 29.18
C GLY A 289 -37.01 43.11 28.47
N ARG A 290 -37.35 43.10 27.17
CA ARG A 290 -38.28 44.07 26.54
C ARG A 290 -38.59 43.75 25.07
N ARG A 291 -39.89 43.83 24.80
CA ARG A 291 -40.58 43.75 23.50
C ARG A 291 -40.35 45.01 22.66
N ALA A 292 -40.34 44.87 21.34
CA ALA A 292 -40.99 45.81 20.41
C ALA A 292 -41.22 45.14 19.04
N ASP A 293 -42.41 45.36 18.51
CA ASP A 293 -43.01 44.88 17.25
C ASP A 293 -42.58 45.77 16.04
N PRO A 294 -42.92 45.43 14.78
CA PRO A 294 -42.22 45.85 13.57
C PRO A 294 -42.89 47.05 12.86
N ALA A 295 -42.12 47.71 11.99
CA ALA A 295 -42.67 48.60 10.98
C ALA A 295 -41.91 48.49 9.64
N ARG A 296 -42.65 47.97 8.65
CA ARG A 296 -42.84 48.46 7.28
C ARG A 296 -41.64 48.99 6.46
N GLY A 297 -41.47 48.40 5.28
CA GLY A 297 -40.85 49.05 4.12
C GLY A 297 -41.03 48.23 2.84
N ARG A 298 -42.06 48.57 2.04
CA ARG A 298 -42.33 48.06 0.68
C ARG A 298 -41.40 48.72 -0.35
N ALA A 299 -41.05 47.97 -1.40
CA ALA A 299 -41.05 48.35 -2.83
C ALA A 299 -40.82 47.04 -3.62
N ASP A 300 -41.82 46.49 -4.32
CA ASP A 300 -42.22 46.74 -5.72
C ASP A 300 -41.08 46.55 -6.73
N ALA A 301 -41.25 46.03 -7.95
CA ALA A 301 -42.14 45.09 -8.62
C ALA A 301 -41.63 45.07 -10.07
N GLY A 302 -41.59 43.92 -10.74
CA GLY A 302 -41.25 43.83 -12.16
C GLY A 302 -41.61 42.48 -12.76
N ALA A 303 -42.84 42.39 -13.28
CA ALA A 303 -43.45 41.25 -13.98
C ALA A 303 -42.70 40.88 -15.29
N GLY A 304 -42.56 39.62 -15.68
CA GLY A 304 -43.54 38.75 -16.38
C GLY A 304 -42.85 38.25 -17.68
N THR A 305 -42.96 37.04 -18.23
CA THR A 305 -43.97 35.96 -18.27
C THR A 305 -43.30 34.70 -18.92
N PRO A 306 -43.96 33.52 -19.02
CA PRO A 306 -43.33 32.20 -18.88
C PRO A 306 -43.20 31.38 -20.18
N ASP A 307 -42.34 30.34 -20.20
CA ASP A 307 -42.66 29.12 -20.97
C ASP A 307 -41.93 27.83 -20.49
N ARG A 308 -42.76 26.78 -20.35
CA ARG A 308 -42.63 25.30 -20.26
C ARG A 308 -41.38 24.53 -19.74
N PRO A 309 -41.62 23.32 -19.17
CA PRO A 309 -40.59 22.50 -18.51
C PRO A 309 -39.79 21.64 -19.50
N ARG A 310 -38.45 21.71 -19.43
CA ARG A 310 -37.56 20.74 -20.08
C ARG A 310 -37.35 19.53 -19.17
N ARG A 311 -37.68 18.35 -19.69
CA ARG A 311 -37.27 17.03 -19.16
C ARG A 311 -35.74 16.96 -19.05
N PRO A 312 -35.16 16.35 -18.00
CA PRO A 312 -33.74 16.00 -18.02
C PRO A 312 -33.54 14.79 -18.93
N GLY A 313 -32.86 15.00 -20.06
CA GLY A 313 -32.28 13.93 -20.88
C GLY A 313 -31.02 13.35 -20.22
N PRO A 314 -30.59 12.15 -20.61
CA PRO A 314 -29.43 11.49 -20.01
C PRO A 314 -28.16 12.28 -20.32
N VAL A 315 -27.36 12.56 -19.28
CA VAL A 315 -26.06 13.20 -19.40
C VAL A 315 -25.08 12.18 -19.98
N PRO A 316 -24.45 12.42 -21.15
CA PRO A 316 -23.38 11.56 -21.62
C PRO A 316 -22.12 11.86 -20.82
N VAL A 317 -21.61 10.86 -20.10
CA VAL A 317 -20.27 10.89 -19.49
C VAL A 317 -19.26 10.78 -20.62
N THR A 318 -18.80 11.91 -21.14
CA THR A 318 -17.62 11.97 -21.99
C THR A 318 -16.38 11.87 -21.11
N LEU A 319 -15.76 10.69 -21.13
CA LEU A 319 -14.37 10.50 -20.69
C LEU A 319 -13.45 11.17 -21.73
N ASP A 320 -13.28 12.49 -21.61
CA ASP A 320 -12.20 13.19 -22.29
C ASP A 320 -10.94 13.05 -21.42
N GLY A 321 -9.97 12.32 -21.95
CA GLY A 321 -8.63 12.26 -21.41
C GLY A 321 -7.92 13.60 -21.58
N SER A 322 -6.82 13.80 -20.86
CA SER A 322 -5.91 14.94 -21.08
C SER A 322 -6.41 16.34 -20.69
N ARG A 323 -7.03 16.47 -19.52
CA ARG A 323 -6.83 17.67 -18.69
C ARG A 323 -6.32 17.27 -17.32
N GLY A 324 -5.01 17.44 -17.12
CA GLY A 324 -4.40 17.48 -15.80
C GLY A 324 -4.99 18.67 -15.04
N LEU A 325 -6.06 18.41 -14.28
CA LEU A 325 -6.73 19.39 -13.46
C LEU A 325 -6.26 19.21 -12.02
N TYR A 326 -5.21 19.98 -11.76
CA TYR A 326 -4.66 20.29 -10.47
C TYR A 326 -5.70 21.12 -9.70
N VAL A 327 -6.18 20.61 -8.57
CA VAL A 327 -6.79 21.46 -7.53
C VAL A 327 -5.65 21.86 -6.60
N GLY A 328 -5.22 23.11 -6.73
CA GLY A 328 -4.17 23.70 -5.92
C GLY A 328 -4.59 23.99 -4.48
N GLY A 329 -3.59 24.24 -3.64
CA GLY A 329 -3.74 24.87 -2.32
C GLY A 329 -3.69 23.90 -1.14
N PHE A 330 -2.49 23.46 -0.75
CA PHE A 330 -2.26 22.90 0.59
C PHE A 330 -1.92 24.07 1.53
N VAL A 331 -2.92 24.58 2.24
CA VAL A 331 -2.73 25.28 3.52
C VAL A 331 -3.67 24.59 4.51
N GLY A 332 -3.35 23.32 4.81
CA GLY A 332 -3.93 22.59 5.92
C GLY A 332 -2.88 22.55 7.03
N GLU A 333 -3.25 23.03 8.21
CA GLU A 333 -2.40 23.01 9.41
C GLU A 333 -1.80 21.62 9.61
N VAL A 334 -0.47 21.59 9.74
CA VAL A 334 0.33 20.40 9.98
C VAL A 334 0.09 20.03 11.45
N GLY A 335 -0.86 19.14 11.73
CA GLY A 335 -1.01 18.64 13.10
C GLY A 335 0.16 17.73 13.49
N GLY A 336 0.22 17.42 14.79
CA GLY A 336 1.42 16.90 15.46
C GLY A 336 1.84 15.48 15.04
N PRO A 337 3.13 15.13 15.18
CA PRO A 337 3.65 13.84 14.80
C PRO A 337 3.60 12.84 15.94
N GLY A 338 3.65 11.56 15.63
CA GLY A 338 4.01 10.57 16.65
C GLY A 338 3.74 9.15 16.23
N ASP A 339 2.46 8.79 16.18
CA ASP A 339 2.11 7.42 16.51
C ASP A 339 2.38 6.43 15.37
N CYS A 340 2.18 6.84 14.11
CA CYS A 340 2.48 5.99 12.95
C CYS A 340 3.99 5.77 12.78
N GLU A 341 4.76 6.86 12.81
CA GLU A 341 6.21 6.81 12.68
C GLU A 341 6.82 6.09 13.90
N ALA A 342 6.31 6.30 15.11
CA ALA A 342 6.70 5.57 16.30
C ALA A 342 6.33 4.08 16.23
N ALA A 343 5.19 3.71 15.64
CA ALA A 343 4.86 2.30 15.40
C ALA A 343 5.81 1.66 14.38
N VAL A 344 6.11 2.36 13.27
CA VAL A 344 7.03 1.88 12.21
C VAL A 344 8.47 1.75 12.72
N PHE A 345 8.99 2.77 13.41
CA PHE A 345 10.35 2.74 13.95
C PHE A 345 10.46 1.93 15.23
N GLY A 346 9.40 1.90 16.05
CA GLY A 346 9.28 1.04 17.22
C GLY A 346 9.39 -0.44 16.86
N ALA A 347 8.85 -0.87 15.72
CA ALA A 347 9.05 -2.22 15.20
C ALA A 347 10.54 -2.50 14.90
N LEU A 348 11.26 -1.59 14.24
CA LEU A 348 12.70 -1.73 13.98
C LEU A 348 13.52 -1.81 15.28
N VAL A 349 13.23 -0.92 16.23
CA VAL A 349 13.95 -0.86 17.51
C VAL A 349 13.64 -2.09 18.37
N SER A 350 12.38 -2.54 18.41
CA SER A 350 11.99 -3.77 19.11
C SER A 350 12.72 -4.99 18.54
N ALA A 351 12.76 -5.13 17.20
CA ALA A 351 13.48 -6.21 16.54
C ALA A 351 15.00 -6.16 16.77
N ALA A 352 15.59 -4.96 16.93
CA ALA A 352 16.99 -4.80 17.29
C ALA A 352 17.30 -5.30 18.72
N GLY A 353 16.37 -5.10 19.67
CA GLY A 353 16.56 -5.39 21.11
C GLY A 353 16.14 -6.79 21.56
N ALA A 354 15.33 -7.53 20.79
CA ALA A 354 14.74 -8.82 21.19
C ALA A 354 15.73 -9.97 21.47
N ARG A 355 17.05 -9.76 21.39
CA ARG A 355 18.09 -10.78 21.64
C ARG A 355 18.92 -10.53 22.91
N ASP A 356 18.94 -9.33 23.47
CA ASP A 356 19.72 -9.05 24.68
C ASP A 356 19.06 -9.65 25.95
N GLY A 357 17.76 -9.99 25.89
CA GLY A 357 17.00 -10.54 27.02
C GLY A 357 16.96 -12.06 27.17
N ARG A 358 17.57 -12.87 26.28
CA ARG A 358 17.59 -14.34 26.40
C ARG A 358 18.95 -14.95 26.75
N ALA A 359 19.95 -14.11 27.01
CA ALA A 359 21.24 -14.52 27.55
C ALA A 359 21.39 -14.11 29.03
N GLY A 360 20.28 -14.08 29.77
CA GLY A 360 20.28 -14.00 31.23
C GLY A 360 20.28 -15.40 31.83
N ALA A 361 21.23 -15.64 32.73
CA ALA A 361 21.41 -16.83 33.54
C ALA A 361 20.10 -17.49 34.00
N ASP A 362 19.93 -18.77 33.66
CA ASP A 362 19.61 -19.81 34.63
C ASP A 362 19.97 -21.18 34.04
N GLY A 363 21.14 -21.67 34.47
CA GLY A 363 21.69 -22.94 34.05
C GLY A 363 21.04 -24.10 34.79
N THR A 364 19.82 -24.49 34.42
CA THR A 364 19.26 -25.80 34.78
C THR A 364 18.21 -26.22 33.75
N GLY A 365 18.61 -26.97 32.73
CA GLY A 365 17.66 -27.48 31.73
C GLY A 365 18.27 -28.23 30.55
N VAL A 366 19.51 -28.71 30.66
CA VAL A 366 20.10 -29.63 29.67
C VAL A 366 19.95 -31.03 30.22
N ARG A 367 18.79 -31.65 29.99
CA ARG A 367 18.49 -33.09 30.01
C ARG A 367 16.97 -33.25 29.90
N ASP A 368 16.46 -33.28 28.66
CA ASP A 368 15.32 -34.13 28.23
C ASP A 368 14.85 -33.76 26.81
N ALA A 369 15.74 -33.93 25.83
CA ALA A 369 15.39 -33.87 24.40
C ALA A 369 15.86 -35.13 23.66
N ARG A 370 15.74 -36.30 24.31
CA ARG A 370 15.92 -37.62 23.70
C ARG A 370 14.81 -38.58 24.14
N SER A 371 13.57 -38.27 23.76
CA SER A 371 12.51 -39.28 23.59
C SER A 371 11.27 -38.60 22.99
N ARG A 372 11.12 -38.76 21.67
CA ARG A 372 9.88 -38.77 20.86
C ARG A 372 10.28 -38.64 19.40
N ALA A 373 10.90 -39.71 18.90
CA ALA A 373 10.79 -40.06 17.50
C ALA A 373 9.55 -40.95 17.42
N ASP A 374 8.46 -40.44 16.84
CA ASP A 374 7.48 -41.20 16.08
C ASP A 374 6.36 -40.26 15.57
N GLY A 375 6.17 -40.26 14.25
CA GLY A 375 4.88 -39.99 13.61
C GLY A 375 4.53 -38.54 13.25
N THR A 376 4.52 -38.28 11.94
CA THR A 376 3.90 -37.16 11.19
C THR A 376 4.69 -35.85 11.08
N GLY A 377 5.04 -35.52 9.83
CA GLY A 377 5.94 -34.43 9.47
C GLY A 377 5.31 -33.06 9.67
N ASN A 378 6.05 -32.20 10.35
CA ASN A 378 5.90 -30.76 10.27
C ASN A 378 7.27 -30.15 9.98
N ALA A 379 7.45 -29.65 8.75
CA ALA A 379 8.60 -28.86 8.36
C ALA A 379 8.46 -27.47 8.99
N GLY A 380 9.01 -27.30 10.19
CA GLY A 380 8.97 -26.05 10.95
C GLY A 380 10.23 -25.92 11.81
N GLY A 381 11.38 -25.87 11.15
CA GLY A 381 12.70 -25.80 11.79
C GLY A 381 13.58 -24.71 11.18
N ASP A 382 13.09 -23.46 11.13
CA ASP A 382 13.85 -22.25 10.76
C ASP A 382 14.83 -21.83 11.89
N GLY A 383 15.63 -22.76 12.39
CA GLY A 383 16.55 -22.53 13.49
C GLY A 383 17.99 -22.75 13.09
N CYS A 384 18.64 -21.79 12.41
CA CYS A 384 20.08 -21.52 12.62
C CYS A 384 20.62 -20.27 11.91
N ALA A 385 20.30 -20.01 10.64
CA ALA A 385 20.99 -18.96 9.84
C ALA A 385 20.29 -17.59 9.84
N CYS A 386 18.97 -17.55 9.62
CA CYS A 386 18.13 -16.35 9.69
C CYS A 386 18.14 -15.68 11.07
N GLY A 387 18.46 -16.47 12.10
CA GLY A 387 18.62 -16.00 13.46
C GLY A 387 19.64 -14.87 13.57
N VAL A 388 20.86 -15.02 13.07
CA VAL A 388 21.96 -14.10 13.43
C VAL A 388 22.05 -12.87 12.53
N GLY A 389 21.82 -13.01 11.22
CA GLY A 389 22.04 -11.95 10.25
C GLY A 389 20.98 -10.84 10.25
N VAL A 390 19.70 -11.19 10.36
CA VAL A 390 18.61 -10.18 10.33
C VAL A 390 18.72 -9.16 11.46
N PRO A 391 18.94 -9.55 12.74
CA PRO A 391 19.11 -8.56 13.81
C PRO A 391 20.33 -7.66 13.63
N ALA A 392 21.42 -8.17 13.08
CA ALA A 392 22.60 -7.36 12.77
C ALA A 392 22.28 -6.29 11.72
N LEU A 393 21.59 -6.68 10.65
CA LEU A 393 21.13 -5.77 9.61
C LEU A 393 20.14 -4.73 10.16
N VAL A 394 19.17 -5.14 10.98
CA VAL A 394 18.23 -4.24 11.65
C VAL A 394 18.97 -3.22 12.52
N ARG A 395 20.00 -3.63 13.28
CA ARG A 395 20.83 -2.70 14.07
C ARG A 395 21.55 -1.68 13.20
N ARG A 396 22.07 -2.08 12.02
CA ARG A 396 22.68 -1.15 11.05
C ARG A 396 21.63 -0.13 10.55
N LEU A 397 20.42 -0.57 10.20
CA LEU A 397 19.33 0.32 9.79
C LEU A 397 18.84 1.27 10.90
N VAL A 398 18.79 0.80 12.15
CA VAL A 398 18.52 1.67 13.31
C VAL A 398 19.63 2.72 13.48
N SER A 399 20.87 2.38 13.15
CA SER A 399 21.98 3.32 13.20
C SER A 399 21.86 4.38 12.10
N GLU A 400 21.47 3.99 10.89
CA GLU A 400 21.11 4.94 9.82
C GLU A 400 19.96 5.86 10.20
N TRP A 401 18.93 5.34 10.87
CA TRP A 401 17.85 6.18 11.39
C TRP A 401 18.34 7.21 12.40
N ARG A 402 19.25 6.84 13.31
CA ARG A 402 19.86 7.79 14.25
C ARG A 402 20.74 8.82 13.56
N LEU A 403 21.39 8.48 12.44
CA LEU A 403 22.13 9.44 11.62
C LEU A 403 21.18 10.42 10.93
N LEU A 404 20.10 9.92 10.33
CA LEU A 404 19.03 10.75 9.77
C LEU A 404 18.47 11.75 10.81
N GLU A 405 18.24 11.28 12.03
CA GLU A 405 17.72 12.10 13.13
C GLU A 405 18.69 13.22 13.55
N ARG A 406 20.00 12.99 13.46
CA ARG A 406 21.02 14.01 13.73
C ARG A 406 21.12 15.02 12.59
N ASP A 407 21.16 14.54 11.37
CA ASP A 407 21.43 15.35 10.18
C ASP A 407 20.24 16.23 9.77
N ARG A 408 19.01 15.88 10.19
CA ARG A 408 17.80 16.65 9.88
C ARG A 408 17.87 18.12 10.31
N CYS A 409 18.63 18.44 11.37
CA CYS A 409 18.75 19.82 11.87
C CYS A 409 19.54 20.73 10.92
N ALA A 410 20.36 20.13 10.05
CA ALA A 410 21.10 20.84 9.01
C ALA A 410 20.32 20.93 7.69
N ALA A 411 19.18 20.25 7.58
CA ALA A 411 18.37 20.22 6.36
C ALA A 411 17.71 21.58 6.11
N GLY A 412 17.83 22.09 4.88
CA GLY A 412 17.08 23.24 4.42
C GLY A 412 15.62 22.91 4.07
N GLY A 413 14.96 23.83 3.39
CA GLY A 413 13.60 23.61 2.87
C GLY A 413 13.56 22.65 1.67
N VAL A 414 12.38 22.49 1.06
CA VAL A 414 12.12 21.57 -0.06
C VAL A 414 13.07 21.73 -1.27
N ALA A 415 13.59 22.94 -1.50
CA ALA A 415 14.54 23.22 -2.58
C ALA A 415 15.96 22.70 -2.29
N ASP A 416 16.30 22.49 -1.01
CA ASP A 416 17.62 22.06 -0.57
C ASP A 416 17.94 20.63 -1.05
N ALA A 417 19.16 20.44 -1.57
CA ALA A 417 19.61 19.14 -2.05
C ALA A 417 19.85 18.17 -0.88
N GLY A 418 20.34 18.68 0.26
CA GLY A 418 20.54 17.89 1.48
C GLY A 418 19.22 17.35 2.02
N ALA A 419 18.21 18.20 2.15
CA ALA A 419 16.86 17.83 2.57
C ALA A 419 16.24 16.75 1.66
N ARG A 420 16.43 16.87 0.33
CA ARG A 420 15.96 15.84 -0.62
C ARG A 420 16.67 14.50 -0.43
N ALA A 421 17.99 14.50 -0.22
CA ALA A 421 18.73 13.27 0.05
C ALA A 421 18.31 12.62 1.38
N LEU A 422 18.03 13.41 2.41
CA LEU A 422 17.50 12.92 3.67
C LEU A 422 16.09 12.34 3.51
N ALA A 423 15.22 12.96 2.69
CA ALA A 423 13.91 12.42 2.36
C ALA A 423 13.99 11.07 1.63
N ASP A 424 14.96 10.89 0.73
CA ASP A 424 15.19 9.61 0.04
C ASP A 424 15.57 8.50 1.03
N ARG A 425 16.49 8.79 1.95
CA ARG A 425 16.87 7.88 3.04
C ARG A 425 15.69 7.58 3.98
N TYR A 426 14.93 8.61 4.33
CA TYR A 426 13.77 8.48 5.21
C TYR A 426 12.71 7.53 4.62
N ALA A 427 12.44 7.65 3.32
CA ALA A 427 11.49 6.76 2.64
C ALA A 427 11.89 5.28 2.72
N GLN A 428 13.19 4.99 2.55
CA GLN A 428 13.73 3.63 2.66
C GLN A 428 13.67 3.08 4.09
N LEU A 429 13.94 3.92 5.09
CA LEU A 429 13.83 3.52 6.49
C LEU A 429 12.37 3.27 6.92
N LEU A 430 11.41 4.04 6.39
CA LEU A 430 9.98 3.76 6.57
C LEU A 430 9.59 2.41 5.94
N LEU A 431 10.11 2.12 4.74
CA LEU A 431 9.89 0.83 4.08
C LEU A 431 10.45 -0.33 4.92
N ALA A 432 11.66 -0.19 5.47
CA ALA A 432 12.23 -1.19 6.39
C ALA A 432 11.39 -1.41 7.64
N GLY A 433 10.87 -0.34 8.25
CA GLY A 433 10.03 -0.47 9.45
C GLY A 433 8.69 -1.13 9.17
N VAL A 434 8.10 -0.86 8.01
CA VAL A 434 6.89 -1.56 7.56
C VAL A 434 7.16 -3.06 7.38
N VAL A 435 8.28 -3.45 6.77
CA VAL A 435 8.66 -4.86 6.60
C VAL A 435 8.71 -5.59 7.94
N VAL A 436 9.36 -4.99 8.94
CA VAL A 436 9.45 -5.58 10.28
C VAL A 436 8.09 -5.62 10.98
N GLY A 437 7.34 -4.51 10.96
CA GLY A 437 6.01 -4.43 11.58
C GLY A 437 5.02 -5.44 11.00
N LEU A 438 5.04 -5.66 9.69
CA LEU A 438 4.20 -6.67 9.03
C LEU A 438 4.55 -8.08 9.45
N ARG A 439 5.84 -8.40 9.57
CA ARG A 439 6.27 -9.73 10.03
C ARG A 439 5.85 -9.97 11.47
N GLU A 440 5.95 -8.97 12.34
CA GLU A 440 5.50 -9.07 13.73
C GLU A 440 4.00 -9.33 13.80
N ALA A 441 3.19 -8.52 13.12
CA ALA A 441 1.75 -8.72 13.05
C ALA A 441 1.36 -10.09 12.46
N ALA A 442 2.11 -10.56 11.45
CA ALA A 442 1.93 -11.87 10.85
C ALA A 442 2.30 -13.00 11.83
N ALA A 443 3.35 -12.84 12.63
CA ALA A 443 3.74 -13.81 13.65
C ALA A 443 2.67 -13.95 14.74
N ASP A 444 2.10 -12.84 15.19
CA ASP A 444 1.02 -12.82 16.20
C ASP A 444 -0.26 -13.48 15.66
N SER A 445 -0.51 -13.38 14.36
CA SER A 445 -1.67 -13.94 13.68
C SER A 445 -1.47 -15.37 13.16
N GLY A 446 -0.26 -15.95 13.28
CA GLY A 446 0.08 -17.25 12.71
C GLY A 446 0.06 -17.29 11.17
N ALA A 447 0.29 -16.15 10.51
CA ALA A 447 0.17 -15.99 9.06
C ALA A 447 1.38 -16.56 8.29
N GLY A 448 1.47 -17.90 8.22
CA GLY A 448 2.30 -18.67 7.29
C GLY A 448 3.64 -18.05 6.89
N LEU A 449 3.89 -17.94 5.58
CA LEU A 449 5.15 -17.43 5.01
C LEU A 449 5.46 -15.97 5.42
N ALA A 450 4.44 -15.15 5.66
CA ALA A 450 4.62 -13.74 6.05
C ALA A 450 5.17 -13.60 7.49
N ALA A 451 4.97 -14.58 8.36
CA ALA A 451 5.56 -14.62 9.69
C ALA A 451 7.06 -14.98 9.69
N GLY A 452 7.54 -15.59 8.59
CA GLY A 452 8.91 -16.05 8.43
C GLY A 452 9.92 -14.91 8.21
N TRP A 453 11.16 -15.13 8.63
CA TRP A 453 12.23 -14.13 8.48
C TRP A 453 12.91 -14.14 7.10
N GLY A 454 12.67 -15.15 6.27
CA GLY A 454 13.35 -15.29 4.97
C GLY A 454 13.08 -14.13 4.01
N TRP A 455 11.81 -13.76 3.84
CA TRP A 455 11.43 -12.62 3.01
C TRP A 455 11.83 -11.27 3.64
N VAL A 456 11.79 -11.17 4.98
CA VAL A 456 12.25 -9.99 5.71
C VAL A 456 13.73 -9.74 5.43
N TRP A 457 14.57 -10.78 5.49
CA TRP A 457 15.99 -10.63 5.18
C TRP A 457 16.19 -10.14 3.74
N LEU A 458 15.50 -10.73 2.77
CA LEU A 458 15.57 -10.29 1.37
C LEU A 458 15.17 -8.82 1.20
N ALA A 459 14.06 -8.40 1.79
CA ALA A 459 13.57 -7.03 1.70
C ALA A 459 14.53 -6.04 2.40
N LEU A 460 14.98 -6.35 3.61
CA LEU A 460 15.91 -5.48 4.35
C LEU A 460 17.29 -5.39 3.68
N ALA A 461 17.78 -6.47 3.07
CA ALA A 461 19.04 -6.44 2.33
C ALA A 461 18.94 -5.51 1.11
N ARG A 462 17.81 -5.53 0.40
CA ARG A 462 17.56 -4.58 -0.70
C ARG A 462 17.42 -3.14 -0.23
N VAL A 463 16.76 -2.90 0.90
CA VAL A 463 16.72 -1.57 1.52
C VAL A 463 18.13 -1.10 1.89
N ALA A 464 18.94 -1.95 2.51
CA ALA A 464 20.33 -1.63 2.84
C ALA A 464 21.17 -1.31 1.61
N GLN A 465 21.02 -2.08 0.53
CA GLN A 465 21.68 -1.83 -0.75
C GLN A 465 21.33 -0.44 -1.31
N ARG A 466 20.05 -0.05 -1.30
CA ARG A 466 19.60 1.29 -1.74
C ARG A 466 20.13 2.42 -0.87
N LEU A 467 20.30 2.16 0.42
CA LEU A 467 20.88 3.10 1.37
C LEU A 467 22.42 3.17 1.29
N GLY A 468 23.07 2.24 0.60
CA GLY A 468 24.53 2.09 0.60
C GLY A 468 25.09 1.55 1.92
N VAL A 469 24.25 0.89 2.71
CA VAL A 469 24.62 0.26 3.99
C VAL A 469 25.21 -1.11 3.71
N ALA A 470 26.40 -1.38 4.27
CA ALA A 470 27.02 -2.69 4.15
C ALA A 470 26.10 -3.79 4.71
N GLU A 471 25.95 -4.88 3.97
CA GLU A 471 25.19 -6.07 4.35
C GLU A 471 26.01 -7.32 4.05
N ASP A 472 25.87 -8.36 4.87
CA ASP A 472 26.77 -9.53 4.84
C ASP A 472 26.34 -10.59 3.79
N GLY A 473 25.36 -10.26 2.96
CA GLY A 473 24.72 -11.11 1.99
C GLY A 473 23.56 -11.90 2.59
N VAL A 474 22.44 -12.01 1.85
CA VAL A 474 21.40 -13.00 2.17
C VAL A 474 21.93 -14.41 1.82
N PRO A 475 21.93 -15.36 2.77
CA PRO A 475 22.45 -16.70 2.54
C PRO A 475 21.75 -17.41 1.38
N PRO A 476 22.48 -18.20 0.56
CA PRO A 476 21.93 -18.86 -0.61
C PRO A 476 20.80 -19.83 -0.27
N GLU A 477 20.82 -20.46 0.90
CA GLU A 477 19.76 -21.35 1.38
C GLU A 477 18.44 -20.62 1.64
N VAL A 478 18.51 -19.37 2.14
CA VAL A 478 17.32 -18.52 2.34
C VAL A 478 16.74 -18.13 0.98
N ARG A 479 17.60 -17.75 0.02
CA ARG A 479 17.15 -17.45 -1.36
C ARG A 479 16.52 -18.67 -2.02
N ALA A 480 17.14 -19.84 -1.90
CA ALA A 480 16.63 -21.09 -2.47
C ALA A 480 15.28 -21.50 -1.86
N ALA A 481 15.13 -21.40 -0.54
CA ALA A 481 13.87 -21.67 0.14
C ALA A 481 12.77 -20.71 -0.33
N MET A 482 13.06 -19.42 -0.41
CA MET A 482 12.11 -18.42 -0.90
C MET A 482 11.76 -18.64 -2.39
N ALA A 483 12.71 -19.06 -3.21
CA ALA A 483 12.46 -19.40 -4.62
C ALA A 483 11.56 -20.63 -4.76
N GLY A 484 11.69 -21.61 -3.86
CA GLY A 484 10.77 -22.74 -3.74
C GLY A 484 9.34 -22.29 -3.49
N HIS A 485 9.11 -21.48 -2.46
CA HIS A 485 7.79 -20.96 -2.13
C HIS A 485 7.20 -20.10 -3.26
N MET A 486 8.00 -19.23 -3.87
CA MET A 486 7.57 -18.37 -4.98
C MET A 486 7.04 -19.20 -6.15
N ARG A 487 7.80 -20.21 -6.59
CA ARG A 487 7.38 -21.12 -7.67
C ARG A 487 6.13 -21.91 -7.32
N GLU A 488 6.08 -22.47 -6.11
CA GLU A 488 4.96 -23.26 -5.64
C GLU A 488 3.66 -22.45 -5.63
N ARG A 489 3.74 -21.18 -5.23
CA ARG A 489 2.58 -20.27 -5.24
C ARG A 489 2.08 -19.97 -6.64
N VAL A 490 2.98 -19.74 -7.58
CA VAL A 490 2.64 -19.52 -9.01
C VAL A 490 2.04 -20.79 -9.60
N ALA A 491 2.65 -21.96 -9.37
CA ALA A 491 2.17 -23.24 -9.86
C ALA A 491 0.76 -23.60 -9.32
N ARG A 492 0.43 -23.17 -8.09
CA ARG A 492 -0.90 -23.36 -7.49
C ARG A 492 -1.90 -22.25 -7.82
N GLY A 493 -1.51 -21.20 -8.54
CA GLY A 493 -2.37 -20.05 -8.82
C GLY A 493 -2.78 -19.25 -7.57
N THR A 494 -2.06 -19.39 -6.45
CA THR A 494 -2.38 -18.69 -5.17
C THR A 494 -1.95 -17.21 -5.14
N GLY A 495 -1.34 -16.74 -6.23
CA GLY A 495 -0.81 -15.40 -6.40
C GLY A 495 0.44 -15.11 -5.58
N LEU A 496 1.13 -14.02 -5.90
CA LEU A 496 2.35 -13.56 -5.23
C LEU A 496 2.10 -12.46 -4.18
N GLY A 497 0.85 -12.20 -3.78
CA GLY A 497 0.50 -11.15 -2.82
C GLY A 497 0.70 -11.55 -1.35
N LEU A 498 0.83 -10.55 -0.47
CA LEU A 498 0.88 -10.76 0.99
C LEU A 498 -0.43 -11.39 1.50
N CYS A 499 -1.56 -10.92 0.98
CA CYS A 499 -2.84 -11.61 1.15
C CYS A 499 -3.02 -12.60 0.00
N PRO A 500 -3.21 -13.91 0.27
CA PRO A 500 -3.58 -14.84 -0.79
C PRO A 500 -4.91 -14.37 -1.39
N SER A 501 -4.90 -14.06 -2.69
CA SER A 501 -6.12 -13.90 -3.46
C SER A 501 -6.84 -15.25 -3.44
N GLY A 502 -7.93 -15.35 -2.68
CA GLY A 502 -8.64 -16.61 -2.42
C GLY A 502 -9.40 -17.20 -3.61
N GLY A 503 -8.88 -17.08 -4.83
CA GLY A 503 -9.32 -17.84 -5.99
C GLY A 503 -8.17 -18.71 -6.45
N ALA A 504 -8.39 -20.03 -6.52
CA ALA A 504 -7.59 -20.83 -7.44
C ALA A 504 -7.80 -20.25 -8.84
N ARG A 505 -6.71 -19.83 -9.49
CA ARG A 505 -6.72 -19.45 -10.91
C ARG A 505 -7.02 -20.66 -11.78
#